data_AF-A0A7X6U609-F1
#
_entry.id   AF-A0A7X6U609-F1
#
_cell.length_a   1.000
_cell.length_b   1.000
_cell.length_c   1.000
_cell.angle_alpha   90.00
_cell.angle_beta   90.00
_cell.angle_gamma   90.00
#
_symmetry.space_group_name_H-M   'P 1'
#
loop_
_entity.id
_entity.type
_entity.pdbx_description
1 polymer ?
#
loop_
_entity_poly.entity_id
_entity_poly.type
_entity_poly.pdbx_seq_one_letter_code
_entity_poly.pdbx_strand_id
1 'polypeptide(L)'
;MFNDLEILETLRMFQEQHLDVRTITMGISLLDCATASHQETCRRIYDKICRRAADLVRVGDAISREYGIPIINRRIAVTPIALVAASGDSADYACYAKALDAAAAQVGVDFIGGFSALVHKGSSHSDDNLIAAIPEALAGTNLVCASVNVATTRTGINMDAVRAMGEVILETARLTADRDAYGCCKLVVFANAPEDNPFMAGAFTGPG
;
A
#
# COMPACT_ATOMS: atom_id res chain seq x y z
N MET A 1 -30.12 -2.31 -0.96
CA MET A 1 -30.22 -2.26 0.52
C MET A 1 -30.56 -3.67 0.95
N PHE A 2 -29.78 -4.26 1.84
CA PHE A 2 -29.96 -5.65 2.26
C PHE A 2 -31.23 -5.80 3.10
N ASN A 3 -31.90 -6.94 3.03
CA ASN A 3 -33.09 -7.23 3.82
C ASN A 3 -32.76 -8.05 5.09
N ASP A 4 -33.68 -8.09 6.05
CA ASP A 4 -33.46 -8.76 7.34
C ASP A 4 -33.14 -10.26 7.19
N LEU A 5 -33.70 -10.92 6.16
CA LEU A 5 -33.45 -12.33 5.88
C LEU A 5 -31.99 -12.55 5.45
N GLU A 6 -31.47 -11.71 4.55
CA GLU A 6 -30.08 -11.76 4.09
C GLU A 6 -29.08 -11.54 5.24
N ILE A 7 -29.42 -10.64 6.18
CA ILE A 7 -28.59 -10.37 7.36
C ILE A 7 -28.56 -11.61 8.28
N LEU A 8 -29.72 -12.20 8.55
CA LEU A 8 -29.82 -13.41 9.38
C LEU A 8 -29.12 -14.62 8.74
N GLU A 9 -29.25 -14.80 7.43
CA GLU A 9 -28.53 -15.84 6.68
C GLU A 9 -27.00 -15.65 6.78
N THR A 10 -26.52 -14.42 6.62
CA THR A 10 -25.09 -14.11 6.73
C THR A 10 -24.56 -14.43 8.14
N LEU A 11 -25.26 -14.03 9.19
CA LEU A 11 -24.87 -14.35 10.58
C LEU A 11 -24.79 -15.86 10.81
N ARG A 12 -25.75 -16.61 10.26
CA ARG A 12 -25.77 -18.07 10.35
C ARG A 12 -24.58 -18.71 9.65
N MET A 13 -24.19 -18.23 8.47
CA MET A 13 -23.01 -18.71 7.74
C MET A 13 -21.73 -18.56 8.56
N PHE A 14 -21.51 -17.39 9.17
CA PHE A 14 -20.32 -17.15 9.99
C PHE A 14 -20.23 -18.09 11.20
N GLN A 15 -21.36 -18.37 11.85
CA GLN A 15 -21.42 -19.24 13.02
C GLN A 15 -21.28 -20.72 12.67
N GLU A 16 -21.98 -21.19 11.63
CA GLU A 16 -21.99 -22.61 11.25
C GLU A 16 -20.75 -23.03 10.47
N GLN A 17 -20.11 -22.12 9.73
CA GLN A 17 -18.97 -22.42 8.85
C GLN A 17 -17.62 -21.91 9.38
N HIS A 18 -17.58 -21.30 10.57
CA HIS A 18 -16.36 -20.78 11.20
C HIS A 18 -15.55 -19.83 10.30
N LEU A 19 -16.25 -18.91 9.63
CA LEU A 19 -15.63 -17.97 8.70
C LEU A 19 -14.89 -16.85 9.46
N ASP A 20 -13.80 -16.36 8.89
CA ASP A 20 -13.03 -15.22 9.36
C ASP A 20 -12.94 -14.11 8.30
N VAL A 21 -12.72 -12.88 8.77
CA VAL A 21 -12.40 -11.75 7.90
C VAL A 21 -10.88 -11.63 7.85
N ARG A 22 -10.30 -12.03 6.73
CA ARG A 22 -8.84 -11.97 6.54
C ARG A 22 -8.27 -10.57 6.73
N THR A 23 -8.96 -9.54 6.25
CA THR A 23 -8.51 -8.16 6.37
C THR A 23 -9.66 -7.17 6.21
N ILE A 24 -9.51 -6.02 6.85
CA ILE A 24 -10.17 -4.77 6.45
C ILE A 24 -9.08 -3.81 5.94
N THR A 25 -9.35 -3.13 4.83
CA THR A 25 -8.40 -2.18 4.22
C THR A 25 -9.10 -0.85 4.00
N MET A 26 -8.53 0.23 4.56
CA MET A 26 -8.99 1.60 4.29
C MET A 26 -8.17 2.20 3.15
N GLY A 27 -8.82 2.56 2.05
CA GLY A 27 -8.22 3.34 0.97
C GLY A 27 -8.20 4.82 1.30
N ILE A 28 -7.06 5.50 1.12
CA ILE A 28 -6.91 6.94 1.39
C ILE A 28 -6.25 7.61 0.19
N SER A 29 -7.02 8.47 -0.50
CA SER A 29 -6.46 9.33 -1.55
C SER A 29 -5.47 10.35 -0.97
N LEU A 30 -4.33 10.53 -1.61
CA LEU A 30 -3.27 11.47 -1.20
C LEU A 30 -3.00 12.59 -2.21
N LEU A 31 -3.79 12.70 -3.28
CA LEU A 31 -3.57 13.69 -4.34
C LEU A 31 -3.62 15.15 -3.83
N ASP A 32 -4.45 15.43 -2.83
CA ASP A 32 -4.55 16.74 -2.16
C ASP A 32 -3.36 17.05 -1.22
N CYS A 33 -2.51 16.06 -0.96
CA CYS A 33 -1.30 16.24 -0.15
C CYS A 33 -0.11 16.71 -0.99
N ALA A 34 -0.18 16.59 -2.32
CA ALA A 34 0.91 16.95 -3.23
C ALA A 34 1.23 18.46 -3.15
N THR A 35 2.51 18.78 -2.97
CA THR A 35 3.04 20.15 -2.99
C THR A 35 4.43 20.17 -3.62
N ALA A 36 4.93 21.35 -3.95
CA ALA A 36 6.29 21.52 -4.49
C ALA A 36 7.40 21.09 -3.52
N SER A 37 7.12 21.05 -2.21
CA SER A 37 8.09 20.63 -1.20
C SER A 37 7.82 19.20 -0.75
N HIS A 38 8.81 18.31 -0.89
CA HIS A 38 8.70 16.94 -0.41
C HIS A 38 8.43 16.86 1.11
N GLN A 39 9.03 17.76 1.91
CA GLN A 39 8.86 17.81 3.37
C GLN A 39 7.41 18.12 3.76
N GLU A 40 6.83 19.16 3.15
CA GLU A 40 5.44 19.53 3.39
C GLU A 40 4.49 18.44 2.91
N THR A 41 4.78 17.82 1.77
CA THR A 41 4.01 16.67 1.25
C THR A 41 4.04 15.50 2.24
N CYS A 42 5.20 15.12 2.75
CA CYS A 42 5.34 14.06 3.75
C CYS A 42 4.54 14.36 5.03
N ARG A 43 4.59 15.61 5.52
CA ARG A 43 3.81 16.05 6.68
C ARG A 43 2.31 15.92 6.44
N ARG A 44 1.82 16.38 5.28
CA ARG A 44 0.40 16.29 4.90
C ARG A 44 -0.08 14.85 4.78
N ILE A 45 0.74 13.97 4.19
CA ILE A 45 0.45 12.54 4.09
C ILE A 45 0.28 11.94 5.49
N TYR A 46 1.24 12.17 6.39
CA TYR A 46 1.19 11.69 7.77
C TYR A 46 -0.07 12.18 8.50
N ASP A 47 -0.30 13.50 8.48
CA ASP A 47 -1.43 14.13 9.16
C ASP A 47 -2.77 13.60 8.63
N LYS A 48 -2.89 13.44 7.31
CA LYS A 48 -4.12 12.96 6.68
C LYS A 48 -4.40 11.50 7.03
N ILE A 49 -3.40 10.62 6.96
CA ILE A 49 -3.55 9.20 7.29
C ILE A 49 -3.94 9.05 8.76
N CYS A 50 -3.20 9.68 9.68
CA CYS A 50 -3.47 9.62 11.11
C CYS A 50 -4.89 10.11 11.43
N ARG A 51 -5.34 11.21 10.81
CA ARG A 51 -6.69 11.74 11.03
C ARG A 51 -7.79 10.83 10.47
N ARG A 52 -7.60 10.27 9.26
CA ARG A 52 -8.64 9.49 8.58
C ARG A 52 -8.77 8.07 9.13
N ALA A 53 -7.66 7.47 9.54
CA ALA A 53 -7.61 6.10 10.03
C ALA A 53 -7.57 5.99 11.57
N ALA A 54 -7.67 7.10 12.31
CA ALA A 54 -7.57 7.15 13.78
C ALA A 54 -8.39 6.07 14.51
N ASP A 55 -9.58 5.77 14.00
CA ASP A 55 -10.52 4.82 14.61
C ASP A 55 -10.51 3.44 13.95
N LEU A 56 -9.73 3.21 12.89
CA LEU A 56 -9.79 1.99 12.07
C LEU A 56 -9.59 0.72 12.91
N VAL A 57 -8.55 0.71 13.75
CA VAL A 57 -8.22 -0.44 14.60
C VAL A 57 -9.27 -0.64 15.68
N ARG A 58 -9.62 0.44 16.40
CA ARG A 58 -10.60 0.43 17.49
C ARG A 58 -11.98 -0.06 17.02
N VAL A 59 -12.44 0.43 15.87
CA VAL A 59 -13.73 0.04 15.27
C VAL A 59 -13.66 -1.39 14.76
N GLY A 60 -12.57 -1.79 14.08
CA GLY A 60 -12.37 -3.19 13.67
C GLY A 60 -12.44 -4.16 14.85
N ASP A 61 -11.78 -3.83 15.97
CA ASP A 61 -11.82 -4.64 17.19
C ASP A 61 -13.21 -4.69 17.83
N ALA A 62 -13.94 -3.57 17.82
CA ALA A 62 -15.30 -3.52 18.34
C ALA A 62 -16.24 -4.43 17.53
N ILE A 63 -16.18 -4.36 16.20
CA ILE A 63 -16.97 -5.22 15.29
C ILE A 63 -16.61 -6.69 15.52
N SER A 64 -15.31 -7.00 15.61
CA SER A 64 -14.86 -8.38 15.83
C SER A 64 -15.39 -8.97 17.14
N ARG A 65 -15.41 -8.17 18.22
CA ARG A 65 -15.98 -8.57 19.52
C ARG A 65 -17.50 -8.68 19.50
N GLU A 66 -18.19 -7.74 18.87
CA GLU A 66 -19.66 -7.69 18.84
C GLU A 66 -20.26 -8.88 18.10
N TYR A 67 -19.68 -9.23 16.94
CA TYR A 67 -20.20 -10.32 16.11
C TYR A 67 -19.51 -11.67 16.33
N GLY A 68 -18.45 -11.71 17.15
CA GLY A 68 -17.65 -12.93 17.38
C GLY A 68 -16.90 -13.43 16.15
N ILE A 69 -16.69 -12.57 15.14
CA ILE A 69 -16.02 -12.90 13.89
C ILE A 69 -14.59 -12.35 13.94
N PRO A 70 -13.55 -13.18 13.81
CA PRO A 70 -12.17 -12.71 13.82
C PRO A 70 -11.88 -11.79 12.62
N ILE A 71 -11.28 -10.62 12.88
CA ILE A 71 -10.68 -9.77 11.84
C ILE A 71 -9.16 -9.86 11.98
N ILE A 72 -8.51 -10.57 11.06
CA ILE A 72 -7.09 -10.94 11.18
C ILE A 72 -6.18 -9.74 10.95
N ASN A 73 -6.48 -8.89 9.97
CA ASN A 73 -5.64 -7.74 9.62
C ASN A 73 -6.45 -6.44 9.49
N ARG A 74 -5.83 -5.31 9.85
CA ARG A 74 -6.24 -3.93 9.55
C ARG A 74 -5.14 -3.28 8.72
N ARG A 75 -5.50 -2.78 7.55
CA ARG A 75 -4.53 -2.29 6.57
C ARG A 75 -4.94 -0.94 6.00
N ILE A 76 -3.97 -0.23 5.44
CA ILE A 76 -4.20 1.00 4.69
C ILE A 76 -3.65 0.83 3.28
N ALA A 77 -4.38 1.30 2.28
CA ALA A 77 -3.88 1.49 0.93
C ALA A 77 -3.94 2.98 0.61
N VAL A 78 -2.92 3.51 -0.06
CA VAL A 78 -2.86 4.91 -0.44
C VAL A 78 -2.65 5.09 -1.94
N THR A 79 -2.87 6.31 -2.42
CA THR A 79 -2.52 6.68 -3.80
C THR A 79 -1.07 6.34 -4.11
N PRO A 80 -0.78 5.73 -5.29
CA PRO A 80 0.59 5.49 -5.73
C PRO A 80 1.48 6.70 -5.50
N ILE A 81 2.50 6.55 -4.65
CA ILE A 81 3.37 7.67 -4.24
C ILE A 81 4.06 8.32 -5.43
N ALA A 82 4.33 7.59 -6.52
CA ALA A 82 4.88 8.16 -7.75
C ALA A 82 3.99 9.29 -8.31
N LEU A 83 2.66 9.22 -8.15
CA LEU A 83 1.74 10.27 -8.59
C LEU A 83 1.79 11.49 -7.65
N VAL A 84 1.89 11.26 -6.35
CA VAL A 84 1.87 12.32 -5.33
C VAL A 84 3.19 13.09 -5.32
N ALA A 85 4.30 12.37 -5.46
CA ALA A 85 5.65 12.91 -5.43
C ALA A 85 6.07 13.59 -6.75
N ALA A 86 5.31 13.41 -7.84
CA ALA A 86 5.65 13.95 -9.17
C ALA A 86 5.81 15.49 -9.22
N SER A 87 5.24 16.21 -8.24
CA SER A 87 5.36 17.67 -8.12
C SER A 87 6.48 18.15 -7.20
N GLY A 88 7.15 17.24 -6.49
CA GLY A 88 8.14 17.54 -5.47
C GLY A 88 9.53 17.87 -6.02
N ASP A 89 10.36 18.45 -5.16
CA ASP A 89 11.73 18.88 -5.42
C ASP A 89 12.80 17.83 -5.07
N SER A 90 12.41 16.72 -4.43
CA SER A 90 13.33 15.67 -4.00
C SER A 90 13.51 14.59 -5.05
N ALA A 91 14.73 14.09 -5.20
CA ALA A 91 15.01 12.83 -5.88
C ALA A 91 15.01 11.62 -4.92
N ASP A 92 15.08 11.86 -3.60
CA ASP A 92 14.99 10.82 -2.57
C ASP A 92 13.53 10.58 -2.17
N TYR A 93 12.99 9.45 -2.60
CA TYR A 93 11.61 9.04 -2.33
C TYR A 93 11.48 8.18 -1.06
N ALA A 94 12.59 7.80 -0.41
CA ALA A 94 12.55 7.06 0.85
C ALA A 94 11.92 7.90 1.99
N CYS A 95 11.95 9.24 1.88
CA CYS A 95 11.24 10.12 2.81
C CYS A 95 9.72 9.87 2.86
N TYR A 96 9.10 9.60 1.70
CA TYR A 96 7.66 9.28 1.63
C TYR A 96 7.37 7.92 2.29
N ALA A 97 8.23 6.92 2.08
CA ALA A 97 8.10 5.63 2.76
C ALA A 97 8.19 5.78 4.28
N LYS A 98 9.14 6.58 4.78
CA LYS A 98 9.25 6.87 6.23
C LYS A 98 8.00 7.57 6.78
N ALA A 99 7.41 8.49 6.02
CA ALA A 99 6.17 9.16 6.41
C ALA A 99 4.97 8.19 6.48
N LEU A 100 4.86 7.28 5.51
CA LEU A 100 3.85 6.21 5.51
C LEU A 100 4.04 5.24 6.69
N ASP A 101 5.28 4.82 6.95
CA ASP A 101 5.62 3.90 8.05
C ASP A 101 5.27 4.52 9.41
N ALA A 102 5.64 5.79 9.62
CA ALA A 102 5.33 6.52 10.83
C ALA A 102 3.80 6.66 11.03
N ALA A 103 3.06 6.95 9.97
CA ALA A 103 1.61 7.05 10.03
C ALA A 103 0.94 5.69 10.33
N ALA A 104 1.42 4.63 9.69
CA ALA A 104 0.91 3.27 9.92
C ALA A 104 1.18 2.81 11.36
N ALA A 105 2.38 3.08 11.89
CA ALA A 105 2.74 2.79 13.27
C ALA A 105 1.89 3.59 14.27
N GLN A 106 1.65 4.88 13.98
CA GLN A 106 0.82 5.74 14.83
C GLN A 106 -0.65 5.29 14.88
N VAL A 107 -1.19 4.79 13.76
CA VAL A 107 -2.57 4.27 13.71
C VAL A 107 -2.67 2.85 14.30
N GLY A 108 -1.58 2.08 14.26
CA GLY A 108 -1.53 0.70 14.73
C GLY A 108 -2.06 -0.33 13.73
N VAL A 109 -1.90 -0.08 12.43
CA VAL A 109 -2.26 -1.04 11.36
C VAL A 109 -1.11 -2.01 11.07
N ASP A 110 -1.45 -3.18 10.52
CA ASP A 110 -0.47 -4.23 10.22
C ASP A 110 0.47 -3.84 9.07
N PHE A 111 -0.10 -3.25 8.00
CA PHE A 111 0.65 -2.83 6.82
C PHE A 111 -0.02 -1.63 6.13
N ILE A 112 0.81 -0.83 5.46
CA ILE A 112 0.39 0.24 4.56
C ILE A 112 1.00 0.01 3.17
N GLY A 113 0.15 0.04 2.15
CA GLY A 113 0.52 -0.14 0.75
C GLY A 113 0.27 1.15 -0.03
N GLY A 114 0.98 1.31 -1.13
CA GLY A 114 0.84 2.46 -2.02
C GLY A 114 2.16 3.15 -2.31
N PHE A 115 3.28 2.66 -1.76
CA PHE A 115 4.61 3.00 -2.26
C PHE A 115 4.83 2.36 -3.63
N SER A 116 4.11 2.90 -4.62
CA SER A 116 3.81 2.21 -5.86
C SER A 116 3.97 3.11 -7.09
N ALA A 117 4.26 2.48 -8.22
CA ALA A 117 4.34 3.10 -9.55
C ALA A 117 3.62 2.27 -10.62
N LEU A 118 3.08 2.93 -11.65
CA LEU A 118 2.30 2.30 -12.73
C LEU A 118 2.96 2.58 -14.09
N VAL A 119 3.98 1.80 -14.44
CA VAL A 119 4.91 2.09 -15.56
C VAL A 119 4.65 1.30 -16.85
N HIS A 120 3.56 0.52 -16.90
CA HIS A 120 3.15 -0.30 -18.05
C HIS A 120 3.01 0.43 -19.42
N LYS A 121 3.04 1.76 -19.46
CA LYS A 121 3.00 2.58 -20.70
C LYS A 121 4.27 3.40 -20.94
N GLY A 122 5.31 3.16 -20.15
CA GLY A 122 6.47 4.03 -20.00
C GLY A 122 6.52 4.62 -18.59
N SER A 123 7.70 5.07 -18.21
CA SER A 123 7.97 5.69 -16.91
C SER A 123 8.10 7.20 -17.05
N SER A 124 7.58 7.94 -16.08
CA SER A 124 7.98 9.31 -15.82
C SER A 124 9.20 9.35 -14.90
N HIS A 125 9.83 10.53 -14.77
CA HIS A 125 10.93 10.72 -13.83
C HIS A 125 10.54 10.36 -12.38
N SER A 126 9.29 10.64 -11.99
CA SER A 126 8.77 10.29 -10.68
C SER A 126 8.65 8.78 -10.47
N ASP A 127 8.27 8.05 -11.52
CA ASP A 127 8.18 6.59 -11.45
C ASP A 127 9.58 5.96 -11.31
N ASP A 128 10.55 6.46 -12.08
CA ASP A 128 11.93 5.97 -12.02
C ASP A 128 12.57 6.25 -10.65
N ASN A 129 12.35 7.44 -10.08
CA ASN A 129 12.80 7.78 -8.74
C ASN A 129 12.13 6.90 -7.68
N LEU A 130 10.84 6.60 -7.81
CA LEU A 130 10.16 5.69 -6.89
C LEU A 130 10.75 4.29 -6.97
N ILE A 131 10.92 3.74 -8.18
CA ILE A 131 11.48 2.40 -8.40
C ILE A 131 12.89 2.30 -7.81
N ALA A 132 13.74 3.30 -8.06
CA ALA A 132 15.09 3.37 -7.52
C ALA A 132 15.13 3.44 -5.99
N ALA A 133 14.13 4.07 -5.36
CA ALA A 133 14.05 4.20 -3.91
C ALA A 133 13.50 2.96 -3.19
N ILE A 134 12.91 1.99 -3.91
CA ILE A 134 12.29 0.79 -3.30
C ILE A 134 13.25 0.03 -2.36
N PRO A 135 14.50 -0.28 -2.73
CA PRO A 135 15.38 -1.07 -1.86
C PRO A 135 15.64 -0.39 -0.52
N GLU A 136 16.00 0.90 -0.54
CA GLU A 136 16.27 1.68 0.68
C GLU A 136 14.98 1.92 1.49
N ALA A 137 13.87 2.21 0.83
CA ALA A 137 12.57 2.40 1.46
C ALA A 137 12.14 1.14 2.23
N LEU A 138 12.23 -0.05 1.62
CA LEU A 138 11.80 -1.29 2.25
C LEU A 138 12.78 -1.79 3.32
N ALA A 139 14.07 -1.46 3.21
CA ALA A 139 15.07 -1.75 4.23
C ALA A 139 14.94 -0.84 5.47
N GLY A 140 14.55 0.43 5.25
CA GLY A 140 14.43 1.46 6.27
C GLY A 140 13.05 1.61 6.91
N THR A 141 12.07 0.79 6.53
CA THR A 141 10.70 0.81 7.06
C THR A 141 10.23 -0.58 7.45
N ASN A 142 9.21 -0.68 8.31
CA ASN A 142 8.72 -1.95 8.82
C ASN A 142 7.39 -2.36 8.17
N LEU A 143 6.44 -1.43 8.09
CA LEU A 143 5.04 -1.65 7.76
C LEU A 143 4.69 -1.27 6.32
N VAL A 144 5.60 -0.59 5.60
CA VAL A 144 5.36 -0.17 4.22
C VAL A 144 5.57 -1.32 3.24
N CYS A 145 4.60 -1.48 2.34
CA CYS A 145 4.67 -2.35 1.19
C CYS A 145 4.73 -1.53 -0.12
N ALA A 146 5.47 -2.07 -1.09
CA ALA A 146 5.70 -1.46 -2.39
C ALA A 146 5.18 -2.33 -3.53
N SER A 147 4.71 -1.69 -4.60
CA SER A 147 4.26 -2.42 -5.78
C SER A 147 4.47 -1.67 -7.09
N VAL A 148 4.82 -2.39 -8.15
CA VAL A 148 5.08 -1.78 -9.47
C VAL A 148 4.33 -2.53 -10.55
N ASN A 149 3.43 -1.85 -11.27
CA ASN A 149 2.75 -2.44 -12.42
C ASN A 149 3.53 -2.18 -13.71
N VAL A 150 4.13 -3.23 -14.26
CA VAL A 150 5.02 -3.17 -15.43
C VAL A 150 4.34 -3.56 -16.73
N ALA A 151 3.14 -4.14 -16.68
CA ALA A 151 2.45 -4.62 -17.87
C ALA A 151 0.93 -4.50 -17.78
N THR A 152 0.28 -4.41 -18.93
CA THR A 152 -1.15 -4.68 -19.07
C THR A 152 -1.44 -5.38 -20.39
N THR A 153 -2.54 -6.14 -20.47
CA THR A 153 -3.01 -6.74 -21.73
C THR A 153 -3.23 -5.69 -22.81
N ARG A 154 -3.60 -4.46 -22.43
CA ARG A 154 -3.89 -3.37 -23.38
C ARG A 154 -2.63 -2.74 -23.98
N THR A 155 -1.55 -2.62 -23.20
CA THR A 155 -0.35 -1.86 -23.61
C THR A 155 0.90 -2.72 -23.73
N GLY A 156 0.77 -4.02 -23.52
CA GLY A 156 1.88 -4.95 -23.52
C GLY A 156 2.70 -4.85 -22.23
N ILE A 157 4.00 -5.12 -22.36
CA ILE A 157 4.94 -5.22 -21.24
C ILE A 157 6.01 -4.15 -21.42
N ASN A 158 6.22 -3.32 -20.40
CA ASN A 158 7.38 -2.43 -20.35
C ASN A 158 8.61 -3.26 -19.91
N MET A 159 9.38 -3.75 -20.89
CA MET A 159 10.55 -4.60 -20.63
C MET A 159 11.70 -3.86 -19.95
N ASP A 160 11.83 -2.55 -20.12
CA ASP A 160 12.82 -1.76 -19.38
C ASP A 160 12.49 -1.73 -17.89
N ALA A 161 11.21 -1.54 -17.53
CA ALA A 161 10.77 -1.63 -16.15
C ALA A 161 10.92 -3.05 -15.58
N VAL A 162 10.67 -4.10 -16.37
CA VAL A 162 10.92 -5.49 -15.95
C VAL A 162 12.39 -5.71 -15.61
N ARG A 163 13.32 -5.24 -16.46
CA ARG A 163 14.77 -5.31 -16.19
C ARG A 163 15.12 -4.58 -14.91
N ALA A 164 14.66 -3.33 -14.75
CA ALA A 164 14.91 -2.52 -13.56
C ALA A 164 14.39 -3.19 -12.28
N MET A 165 13.19 -3.78 -12.33
CA MET A 165 12.63 -4.50 -11.18
C MET A 165 13.44 -5.74 -10.80
N GLY A 166 14.10 -6.41 -11.76
CA GLY A 166 15.02 -7.51 -11.46
C GLY A 166 16.20 -7.06 -10.59
N GLU A 167 16.78 -5.89 -10.90
CA GLU A 167 17.86 -5.28 -10.11
C GLU A 167 17.35 -4.82 -8.74
N VAL A 168 16.18 -4.18 -8.69
CA VAL A 168 15.54 -3.73 -7.44
C VAL A 168 15.26 -4.90 -6.49
N ILE A 169 14.77 -6.04 -6.99
CA ILE A 169 14.52 -7.22 -6.17
C ILE A 169 15.83 -7.72 -5.54
N LEU A 170 16.91 -7.82 -6.34
CA LEU A 170 18.20 -8.28 -5.84
C LEU A 170 18.78 -7.32 -4.80
N GLU A 171 18.71 -6.01 -5.05
CA GLU A 171 19.21 -5.00 -4.12
C GLU A 171 18.39 -4.94 -2.83
N THR A 172 17.06 -5.08 -2.93
CA THR A 172 16.17 -5.16 -1.75
C THR A 172 16.55 -6.37 -0.88
N ALA A 173 16.80 -7.53 -1.50
CA ALA A 173 17.25 -8.72 -0.79
C ALA A 173 18.60 -8.49 -0.10
N ARG A 174 19.55 -7.84 -0.79
CA ARG A 174 20.88 -7.53 -0.26
C ARG A 174 20.82 -6.59 0.95
N LEU A 175 20.05 -5.50 0.86
CA LEU A 175 19.91 -4.51 1.93
C LEU A 175 19.15 -5.01 3.15
N THR A 176 18.43 -6.13 3.02
CA THR A 176 17.69 -6.76 4.13
C THR A 176 18.18 -8.18 4.43
N ALA A 177 19.40 -8.53 3.97
CA ALA A 177 19.98 -9.86 4.14
C ALA A 177 20.23 -10.23 5.61
N ASP A 178 20.42 -9.23 6.47
CA ASP A 178 20.53 -9.37 7.93
C ASP A 178 19.23 -9.85 8.59
N ARG A 179 18.11 -9.79 7.85
CA ARG A 179 16.75 -10.13 8.30
C ARG A 179 16.06 -11.02 7.26
N ASP A 180 16.76 -12.04 6.77
CA ASP A 180 16.24 -13.04 5.82
C ASP A 180 15.62 -12.44 4.54
N ALA A 181 16.20 -11.37 4.02
CA ALA A 181 15.71 -10.64 2.85
C ALA A 181 14.24 -10.16 3.00
N TYR A 182 13.82 -9.83 4.22
CA TYR A 182 12.43 -9.47 4.57
C TYR A 182 11.83 -8.35 3.69
N GLY A 183 12.65 -7.46 3.14
CA GLY A 183 12.19 -6.42 2.21
C GLY A 183 11.46 -7.03 1.00
N CYS A 184 11.91 -8.18 0.49
CA CYS A 184 11.28 -8.86 -0.63
C CYS A 184 9.88 -9.40 -0.31
N CYS A 185 9.56 -9.67 0.96
CA CYS A 185 8.22 -10.06 1.38
C CYS A 185 7.21 -8.90 1.27
N LYS A 186 7.70 -7.66 1.17
CA LYS A 186 6.91 -6.43 1.10
C LYS A 186 6.88 -5.81 -0.31
N LEU A 187 7.40 -6.51 -1.32
CA LEU A 187 7.48 -6.04 -2.71
C LEU A 187 6.68 -6.94 -3.65
N VAL A 188 5.87 -6.33 -4.52
CA VAL A 188 5.14 -7.06 -5.59
C VAL A 188 5.33 -6.38 -6.94
N VAL A 189 5.67 -7.17 -7.96
CA VAL A 189 5.69 -6.72 -9.36
C VAL A 189 4.44 -7.25 -10.05
N PHE A 190 3.67 -6.36 -10.66
CA PHE A 190 2.39 -6.68 -11.30
C PHE A 190 2.45 -6.67 -12.82
N ALA A 191 1.63 -7.55 -13.38
CA ALA A 191 1.03 -7.38 -14.70
C ALA A 191 -0.49 -7.31 -14.50
N ASN A 192 -1.17 -6.39 -15.19
CA ASN A 192 -2.61 -6.16 -15.07
C ASN A 192 -3.05 -5.83 -13.63
N ALA A 193 -2.31 -4.95 -12.94
CA ALA A 193 -2.81 -4.43 -11.67
C ALA A 193 -4.21 -3.81 -11.88
N PRO A 194 -5.19 -4.12 -11.02
CA PRO A 194 -6.48 -3.46 -11.04
C PRO A 194 -6.33 -1.98 -10.70
N GLU A 195 -7.38 -1.19 -10.96
CA GLU A 195 -7.38 0.25 -10.66
C GLU A 195 -7.22 0.51 -9.15
N ASP A 196 -7.90 -0.27 -8.32
CA ASP A 196 -7.69 -0.36 -6.88
C ASP A 196 -7.26 -1.78 -6.51
N ASN A 197 -6.24 -1.90 -5.67
CA ASN A 197 -5.81 -3.18 -5.13
C ASN A 197 -5.80 -3.15 -3.60
N PRO A 198 -6.66 -3.91 -2.90
CA PRO A 198 -6.63 -3.97 -1.43
C PRO A 198 -5.66 -5.03 -0.89
N PHE A 199 -5.04 -5.84 -1.76
CA PHE A 199 -4.24 -7.01 -1.37
C PHE A 199 -2.77 -6.66 -1.14
N MET A 200 -2.27 -6.89 0.08
CA MET A 200 -0.85 -6.78 0.42
C MET A 200 -0.03 -7.96 -0.09
N ALA A 201 1.24 -7.76 -0.46
CA ALA A 201 2.01 -6.50 -0.39
C ALA A 201 1.75 -5.51 -1.55
N GLY A 202 0.82 -5.85 -2.45
CA GLY A 202 0.56 -5.07 -3.65
C GLY A 202 -0.36 -3.86 -3.53
N ALA A 203 -0.85 -3.53 -2.33
CA ALA A 203 -2.04 -2.69 -2.21
C ALA A 203 -1.78 -1.23 -2.58
N PHE A 204 -2.74 -0.58 -3.24
CA PHE A 204 -2.77 0.86 -3.51
C PHE A 204 -4.20 1.32 -3.83
N THR A 205 -4.46 2.62 -3.72
CA THR A 205 -5.73 3.25 -4.09
C THR A 205 -5.56 4.05 -5.38
N GLY A 206 -6.16 3.61 -6.47
CA GLY A 206 -6.12 4.30 -7.76
C GLY A 206 -6.77 5.69 -7.71
N PRO A 207 -6.50 6.55 -8.71
CA PRO A 207 -7.23 7.80 -8.87
C PRO A 207 -8.67 7.52 -9.34
N GLY A 208 -9.65 8.24 -8.79
CA GLY A 208 -11.09 8.06 -9.07
C GLY A 208 -11.91 8.38 -7.84
#